data_AF-A0A7V2M2K8-F1
#
_entry.id   AF-A0A7V2M2K8-F1
#
_cell.length_a   1.000
_cell.length_b   1.000
_cell.length_c   1.000
_cell.angle_alpha   90.00
_cell.angle_beta   90.00
_cell.angle_gamma   90.00
#
_symmetry.space_group_name_H-M   'P 1'
#
loop_
_entity.id
_entity.type
_entity.pdbx_description
1 polymer ?
#
loop_
_entity_poly.entity_id
_entity_poly.type
_entity_poly.pdbx_seq_one_letter_code
_entity_poly.pdbx_strand_id
1 'polypeptide(L)'
;MQITLDNDDLQCVIDTYKATWSLFSRTRGGPFIEDATIRVQYKRGFTRFRALHKWQHPRINTSRIETSRHGPMQIKDITIGPDKNNLEYTLTYAMPENHPLLFWKLKIHNQGKRSVRVNNITLMNVGHFRKGGFLPKGGLTLVRSGLPEGGHGVIRPHQDPGESAFFSNGWQSWSNTGSYQESERYLGTRLGIFGAPMWNNPYTPIPKTKGRFVSEMFGVLGDLTHRSGILIGFLSQKQNFGSLEVQTDSLYPAVRLWANGDNVLLN
;
A
#
# COMPACT_ATOMS: atom_id res chain seq x y z
N MET A 1 -12.07 -12.47 13.13
CA MET A 1 -11.41 -12.50 14.45
C MET A 1 -10.41 -11.36 14.45
N GLN A 2 -10.18 -10.74 15.60
CA GLN A 2 -9.20 -9.67 15.73
C GLN A 2 -7.93 -10.19 16.41
N ILE A 3 -6.78 -9.76 15.90
CA ILE A 3 -5.45 -10.11 16.39
C ILE A 3 -4.70 -8.82 16.61
N THR A 4 -3.99 -8.70 17.72
CA THR A 4 -3.25 -7.48 18.04
C THR A 4 -1.75 -7.77 18.18
N LEU A 5 -0.93 -6.83 17.70
CA LEU A 5 0.46 -6.68 18.08
C LEU A 5 0.61 -5.30 18.71
N ASP A 6 1.37 -5.21 19.80
CA ASP A 6 1.50 -3.98 20.57
C ASP A 6 2.94 -3.80 21.03
N ASN A 7 3.37 -2.54 21.07
CA ASN A 7 4.53 -2.10 21.83
C ASN A 7 4.17 -0.77 22.53
N ASP A 8 5.17 -0.09 23.10
CA ASP A 8 4.96 1.16 23.84
C ASP A 8 4.49 2.33 22.94
N ASP A 9 4.83 2.30 21.65
CA ASP A 9 4.56 3.38 20.70
C ASP A 9 3.33 3.16 19.82
N LEU A 10 3.04 1.90 19.48
CA LEU A 10 2.14 1.48 18.43
C LEU A 10 1.24 0.32 18.86
N GLN A 11 0.05 0.28 18.24
CA GLN A 11 -0.87 -0.83 18.28
C GLN A 11 -1.29 -1.20 16.86
N CYS A 12 -1.01 -2.44 16.45
CA CYS A 12 -1.46 -3.01 15.18
C CYS A 12 -2.63 -3.95 15.42
N VAL A 13 -3.77 -3.70 14.78
CA VAL A 13 -4.96 -4.54 14.85
C VAL A 13 -5.20 -5.17 13.48
N ILE A 14 -5.33 -6.49 13.44
CA ILE A 14 -5.59 -7.25 12.23
C ILE A 14 -6.99 -7.86 12.33
N ASP A 15 -7.88 -7.44 11.43
CA ASP A 15 -9.26 -7.93 11.37
C ASP A 15 -9.41 -8.95 10.24
N THR A 16 -9.47 -10.23 10.62
CA THR A 16 -9.58 -11.33 9.65
C THR A 16 -10.96 -11.44 9.00
N TYR A 17 -12.00 -10.82 9.57
CA TYR A 17 -13.33 -10.81 8.96
C TYR A 17 -13.43 -9.73 7.89
N LYS A 18 -12.90 -8.53 8.18
CA LYS A 18 -12.83 -7.42 7.22
C LYS A 18 -11.72 -7.58 6.18
N ALA A 19 -10.76 -8.48 6.41
CA ALA A 19 -9.54 -8.61 5.61
C ALA A 19 -8.72 -7.30 5.60
N THR A 20 -8.67 -6.64 6.76
CA THR A 20 -7.99 -5.36 6.96
C THR A 20 -6.97 -5.42 8.10
N TRP A 21 -6.07 -4.45 8.11
CA TRP A 21 -5.23 -4.15 9.26
C TRP A 21 -5.21 -2.65 9.52
N SER A 22 -5.01 -2.30 10.78
CA SER A 22 -4.95 -0.92 11.28
C SER A 22 -3.71 -0.76 12.15
N LEU A 23 -3.15 0.43 12.19
CA LEU A 23 -1.99 0.80 12.99
C LEU A 23 -2.26 2.14 13.66
N PHE A 24 -2.21 2.18 14.98
CA PHE A 24 -2.49 3.36 15.78
C PHE A 24 -1.27 3.72 16.61
N SER A 25 -0.89 5.00 16.61
CA SER A 25 0.03 5.52 17.60
C SER A 25 -0.63 5.58 18.97
N ARG A 26 0.12 5.21 20.02
CA ARG A 26 -0.27 5.36 21.42
C ARG A 26 -0.05 6.78 21.93
N THR A 27 0.75 7.58 21.21
CA THR A 27 0.94 8.99 21.50
C THR A 27 -0.29 9.78 21.09
N ARG A 28 -0.74 10.70 21.95
CA ARG A 28 -1.83 11.62 21.63
C ARG A 28 -1.47 12.47 20.41
N GLY A 29 -2.37 12.57 19.43
CA GLY A 29 -2.10 13.24 18.17
C GLY A 29 -1.17 12.47 17.23
N GLY A 30 -0.78 11.24 17.57
CA GLY A 30 0.09 10.45 16.71
C GLY A 30 -0.57 10.02 15.40
N PRO A 31 0.23 9.58 14.42
CA PRO A 31 -0.26 9.09 13.14
C PRO A 31 -1.10 7.82 13.31
N PHE A 32 -2.02 7.60 12.37
CA PHE A 32 -2.80 6.37 12.33
C PHE A 32 -3.17 5.95 10.92
N ILE A 33 -3.40 4.64 10.80
CA ILE A 33 -3.88 3.94 9.61
C ILE A 33 -5.03 3.05 10.08
N GLU A 34 -6.18 3.16 9.45
CA GLU A 34 -7.35 2.35 9.74
C GLU A 34 -7.79 1.60 8.49
N ASP A 35 -8.11 0.33 8.65
CA ASP A 35 -8.74 -0.52 7.63
C ASP A 35 -7.97 -0.61 6.30
N ALA A 36 -6.64 -0.67 6.37
CA ALA A 36 -5.79 -0.89 5.20
C ALA A 36 -5.97 -2.30 4.63
N THR A 37 -6.00 -2.41 3.30
CA THR A 37 -6.26 -3.67 2.59
C THR A 37 -5.04 -4.20 1.82
N ILE A 38 -4.97 -5.52 1.68
CA ILE A 38 -3.98 -6.26 0.87
C ILE A 38 -4.71 -6.98 -0.27
N ARG A 39 -4.16 -6.97 -1.48
CA ARG A 39 -4.78 -7.62 -2.64
C ARG A 39 -3.73 -8.27 -3.54
N VAL A 40 -4.06 -9.41 -4.13
CA VAL A 40 -3.23 -10.06 -5.16
C VAL A 40 -4.03 -10.20 -6.44
N GLN A 41 -3.43 -9.84 -7.57
CA GLN A 41 -3.95 -10.08 -8.90
C GLN A 41 -3.05 -11.06 -9.64
N TYR A 42 -3.65 -12.10 -10.21
CA TYR A 42 -2.92 -13.13 -10.95
C TYR A 42 -3.74 -13.67 -12.14
N LYS A 43 -3.09 -14.42 -13.02
CA LYS A 43 -3.68 -15.10 -14.16
C LYS A 43 -3.44 -16.59 -14.10
N ARG A 44 -4.42 -17.35 -14.58
CA ARG A 44 -4.28 -18.77 -14.92
C ARG A 44 -4.78 -18.96 -16.35
N GLY A 45 -3.86 -19.30 -17.26
CA GLY A 45 -4.13 -19.15 -18.70
C GLY A 45 -4.42 -17.69 -19.04
N PHE A 46 -5.56 -17.44 -19.69
CA PHE A 46 -6.03 -16.10 -20.05
C PHE A 46 -6.95 -15.45 -19.01
N THR A 47 -7.41 -16.21 -18.02
CA THR A 47 -8.38 -15.74 -17.02
C THR A 47 -7.68 -15.01 -15.88
N ARG A 48 -8.19 -13.83 -15.52
CA ARG A 48 -7.69 -13.01 -14.40
C ARG A 48 -8.45 -13.33 -13.12
N PHE A 49 -7.74 -13.34 -12.01
CA PHE A 49 -8.26 -13.60 -10.68
C PHE A 49 -7.79 -12.53 -9.70
N ARG A 50 -8.58 -12.33 -8.64
CA ARG A 50 -8.28 -11.43 -7.53
C ARG A 50 -8.43 -12.20 -6.22
N ALA A 51 -7.41 -12.15 -5.37
CA ALA A 51 -7.41 -12.77 -4.05
C ALA A 51 -7.20 -11.73 -2.94
N LEU A 52 -7.41 -12.18 -1.70
CA LEU A 52 -7.27 -11.39 -0.47
C LEU A 52 -8.25 -10.21 -0.30
N HIS A 53 -9.23 -10.06 -1.20
CA HIS A 53 -10.38 -9.16 -0.97
C HIS A 53 -11.28 -9.63 0.19
N LYS A 54 -11.20 -10.92 0.51
CA LYS A 54 -11.71 -11.58 1.73
C LYS A 54 -10.67 -12.63 2.11
N TRP A 55 -10.48 -12.85 3.41
CA TRP A 55 -9.56 -13.88 3.89
C TRP A 55 -10.34 -15.18 4.09
N GLN A 56 -10.17 -16.12 3.17
CA GLN A 56 -10.81 -17.43 3.23
C GLN A 56 -10.05 -18.32 4.23
N HIS A 57 -10.77 -18.86 5.21
CA HIS A 57 -10.23 -19.78 6.23
C HIS A 57 -8.91 -19.30 6.87
N PRO A 58 -8.87 -18.09 7.46
CA PRO A 58 -7.66 -17.57 8.06
C PRO A 58 -7.26 -18.42 9.26
N ARG A 59 -6.05 -18.97 9.23
CA ARG A 59 -5.43 -19.74 10.32
C ARG A 59 -4.31 -18.91 10.92
N ILE A 60 -4.41 -18.60 12.20
CA ILE A 60 -3.33 -17.94 12.93
C ILE A 60 -2.32 -19.01 13.31
N ASN A 61 -1.06 -18.81 12.93
CA ASN A 61 0.03 -19.64 13.40
C ASN A 61 0.54 -19.10 14.75
N THR A 62 1.29 -19.90 15.50
CA THR A 62 1.80 -19.53 16.81
C THR A 62 2.54 -18.19 16.80
N SER A 63 2.18 -17.32 17.75
CA SER A 63 2.91 -16.08 18.02
C SER A 63 4.34 -16.42 18.43
N ARG A 64 5.33 -15.75 17.85
CA ARG A 64 6.73 -15.92 18.25
C ARG A 64 7.40 -14.59 18.50
N ILE A 65 8.46 -14.63 19.30
CA ILE A 65 9.40 -13.51 19.44
C ILE A 65 10.67 -13.92 18.69
N GLU A 66 11.20 -13.01 17.88
CA GLU A 66 12.42 -13.26 17.10
C GLU A 66 13.33 -12.04 17.18
N THR A 67 14.63 -12.27 17.43
CA THR A 67 15.63 -11.20 17.51
C THR A 67 16.03 -10.74 16.12
N SER A 68 16.05 -9.42 15.90
CA SER A 68 16.46 -8.80 14.64
C SER A 68 17.47 -7.66 14.86
N ARG A 69 17.89 -7.01 13.77
CA ARG A 69 18.67 -5.76 13.83
C ARG A 69 17.91 -4.60 14.47
N HIS A 70 16.60 -4.71 14.60
CA HIS A 70 15.71 -3.74 15.26
C HIS A 70 15.35 -4.16 16.70
N GLY A 71 16.08 -5.12 17.27
CA GLY A 71 15.76 -5.72 18.57
C GLY A 71 14.79 -6.90 18.49
N PRO A 72 14.31 -7.38 19.65
CA PRO A 72 13.27 -8.40 19.72
C PRO A 72 11.99 -7.91 19.04
N MET A 73 11.38 -8.78 18.24
CA MET A 73 10.13 -8.48 17.54
C MET A 73 9.06 -9.51 17.87
N GLN A 74 7.87 -9.03 18.20
CA GLN A 74 6.68 -9.86 18.22
C GLN A 74 6.25 -10.13 16.78
N ILE A 75 6.03 -11.40 16.43
CA ILE A 75 5.63 -11.83 15.08
C ILE A 75 4.33 -12.62 15.13
N LYS A 76 3.41 -12.28 14.20
CA LYS A 76 2.17 -13.00 13.94
C LYS A 76 2.13 -13.43 12.48
N ASP A 77 1.96 -14.73 12.25
CA ASP A 77 1.78 -15.31 10.93
C ASP A 77 0.31 -15.73 10.74
N ILE A 78 -0.27 -15.36 9.61
CA ILE A 78 -1.65 -15.67 9.23
C ILE A 78 -1.63 -16.37 7.89
N THR A 79 -2.09 -17.62 7.86
CA THR A 79 -2.21 -18.41 6.64
C THR A 79 -3.64 -18.31 6.11
N ILE A 80 -3.80 -18.00 4.83
CA ILE A 80 -5.08 -17.75 4.16
C ILE A 80 -5.19 -18.63 2.92
N GLY A 81 -6.36 -19.24 2.72
CA GLY A 81 -6.61 -20.15 1.63
C GLY A 81 -6.33 -21.62 1.99
N PRO A 82 -6.10 -22.48 0.97
CA PRO A 82 -5.93 -22.14 -0.44
C PRO A 82 -7.17 -21.52 -1.08
N ASP A 83 -6.98 -20.67 -2.10
CA ASP A 83 -8.07 -20.18 -2.94
C ASP A 83 -8.51 -21.23 -3.99
N LYS A 84 -9.51 -20.89 -4.81
CA LYS A 84 -10.03 -21.79 -5.88
C LYS A 84 -9.01 -22.22 -6.94
N ASN A 85 -7.85 -21.59 -7.00
CA ASN A 85 -6.74 -21.95 -7.88
C ASN A 85 -5.57 -22.60 -7.12
N ASN A 86 -5.79 -23.01 -5.86
CA ASN A 86 -4.81 -23.61 -4.96
C ASN A 86 -3.66 -22.67 -4.58
N LEU A 87 -3.91 -21.35 -4.54
CA LEU A 87 -2.92 -20.42 -3.99
C LEU A 87 -3.16 -20.22 -2.50
N GLU A 88 -2.14 -20.50 -1.70
CA GLU A 88 -2.08 -20.20 -0.27
C GLU A 88 -1.26 -18.93 -0.05
N TYR A 89 -1.69 -18.12 0.91
CA TYR A 89 -1.06 -16.85 1.24
C TYR A 89 -0.65 -16.86 2.71
N THR A 90 0.57 -16.44 3.01
CA THR A 90 1.02 -16.22 4.39
C THR A 90 1.32 -14.74 4.58
N LEU A 91 0.56 -14.09 5.46
CA LEU A 91 0.81 -12.73 5.93
C LEU A 91 1.58 -12.80 7.24
N THR A 92 2.76 -12.20 7.26
CA THR A 92 3.57 -12.02 8.47
C THR A 92 3.50 -10.57 8.87
N TYR A 93 3.13 -10.30 10.12
CA TYR A 93 3.25 -8.99 10.75
C TYR A 93 4.31 -9.09 11.86
N ALA A 94 5.21 -8.12 11.93
CA ALA A 94 6.26 -8.06 12.93
C ALA A 94 6.40 -6.64 13.50
N MET A 95 6.45 -6.54 14.83
CA MET A 95 6.57 -5.27 15.55
C MET A 95 7.74 -5.37 16.55
N PRO A 96 8.78 -4.54 16.41
CA PRO A 96 9.85 -4.44 17.40
C PRO A 96 9.36 -3.89 18.73
N GLU A 97 9.97 -4.31 19.85
CA GLU A 97 9.56 -3.84 21.18
C GLU A 97 9.84 -2.35 21.42
N ASN A 98 10.97 -1.83 20.92
CA ASN A 98 11.50 -0.52 21.32
C ASN A 98 11.46 0.54 20.21
N HIS A 99 10.71 0.33 19.13
CA HIS A 99 10.67 1.24 18.00
C HIS A 99 9.25 1.39 17.41
N PRO A 100 8.87 2.58 16.95
CA PRO A 100 7.58 2.83 16.29
C PRO A 100 7.60 2.33 14.84
N LEU A 101 7.78 1.02 14.66
CA LEU A 101 7.88 0.36 13.35
C LEU A 101 6.92 -0.82 13.25
N LEU A 102 6.29 -0.97 12.08
CA LEU A 102 5.57 -2.18 11.70
C LEU A 102 6.17 -2.73 10.41
N PHE A 103 6.56 -3.99 10.43
CA PHE A 103 6.91 -4.73 9.23
C PHE A 103 5.77 -5.67 8.86
N TRP A 104 5.49 -5.76 7.56
CA TRP A 104 4.61 -6.81 7.04
C TRP A 104 5.15 -7.42 5.76
N LYS A 105 4.83 -8.69 5.55
CA LYS A 105 5.30 -9.49 4.43
C LYS A 105 4.20 -10.40 3.94
N LEU A 106 4.08 -10.53 2.62
CA LEU A 106 3.21 -11.51 1.97
C LEU A 106 4.07 -12.57 1.28
N LYS A 107 3.81 -13.84 1.60
CA LYS A 107 4.30 -15.00 0.85
C LYS A 107 3.12 -15.61 0.09
N ILE A 108 3.35 -15.99 -1.16
CA ILE A 108 2.38 -16.67 -2.03
C ILE A 108 2.94 -18.05 -2.36
N HIS A 109 2.17 -19.10 -2.15
CA HIS A 109 2.56 -20.47 -2.44
C HIS A 109 1.53 -21.12 -3.37
N ASN A 110 1.98 -21.63 -4.52
CA ASN A 110 1.13 -22.43 -5.40
C ASN A 110 1.14 -23.88 -4.94
N GLN A 111 0.00 -24.35 -4.42
CA GLN A 111 -0.21 -25.76 -4.06
C GLN A 111 -0.86 -26.55 -5.20
N GLY A 112 -1.16 -25.89 -6.33
CA GLY A 112 -1.81 -26.48 -7.48
C GLY A 112 -0.83 -27.14 -8.45
N LYS A 113 -1.33 -28.05 -9.28
CA LYS A 113 -0.55 -28.67 -10.37
C LYS A 113 -0.34 -27.77 -11.59
N ARG A 114 -0.98 -26.59 -11.63
CA ARG A 114 -0.92 -25.67 -12.77
C ARG A 114 -0.28 -24.38 -12.32
N SER A 115 0.66 -23.90 -13.12
CA SER A 115 1.32 -22.63 -12.85
C SER A 115 0.34 -21.45 -12.94
N VAL A 116 0.61 -20.42 -12.15
CA VAL A 116 -0.09 -19.13 -12.19
C VAL A 116 0.90 -18.01 -12.47
N ARG A 117 0.44 -16.94 -13.13
CA ARG A 117 1.26 -15.74 -13.35
C ARG A 117 0.78 -14.62 -12.44
N VAL A 118 1.64 -14.16 -11.53
CA VAL A 118 1.30 -13.05 -10.64
C VAL A 118 1.49 -11.73 -11.38
N ASN A 119 0.46 -10.88 -11.39
CA ASN A 119 0.49 -9.61 -12.11
C ASN A 119 0.84 -8.44 -11.20
N ASN A 120 0.17 -8.36 -10.06
CA ASN A 120 0.30 -7.22 -9.15
C ASN A 120 0.02 -7.65 -7.72
N ILE A 121 0.81 -7.15 -6.78
CA ILE A 121 0.66 -7.40 -5.35
C ILE A 121 0.48 -6.06 -4.66
N THR A 122 -0.75 -5.72 -4.30
CA THR A 122 -1.03 -4.55 -3.46
C THR A 122 -0.80 -4.91 -2.00
N LEU A 123 0.24 -4.35 -1.40
CA LEU A 123 0.65 -4.59 -0.01
C LEU A 123 -0.03 -3.66 0.99
N MET A 124 -0.53 -2.51 0.51
CA MET A 124 -1.32 -1.59 1.31
C MET A 124 -2.19 -0.77 0.36
N ASN A 125 -3.45 -0.59 0.71
CA ASN A 125 -4.34 0.35 0.04
C ASN A 125 -5.35 0.86 1.07
N VAL A 126 -5.23 2.15 1.36
CA VAL A 126 -5.98 2.86 2.39
C VAL A 126 -6.45 4.22 1.87
N GLY A 127 -7.64 4.65 2.28
CA GLY A 127 -8.24 5.91 1.82
C GLY A 127 -8.77 5.86 0.40
N HIS A 128 -9.42 6.94 -0.02
CA HIS A 128 -10.17 7.01 -1.27
C HIS A 128 -9.48 7.90 -2.31
N PHE A 129 -8.93 7.27 -3.34
CA PHE A 129 -8.43 7.96 -4.53
C PHE A 129 -9.61 8.56 -5.33
N ARG A 130 -9.75 9.88 -5.35
CA ARG A 130 -10.80 10.58 -6.12
C ARG A 130 -10.58 10.40 -7.61
N LYS A 131 -11.44 9.67 -8.32
CA LYS A 131 -11.36 9.61 -9.79
C LYS A 131 -11.47 11.04 -10.32
N GLY A 132 -10.51 11.46 -11.14
CA GLY A 132 -10.55 12.76 -11.81
C GLY A 132 -11.77 12.81 -12.72
N GLY A 133 -12.87 13.37 -12.23
CA GLY A 133 -14.01 13.73 -13.06
C GLY A 133 -13.68 15.02 -13.77
N PHE A 134 -13.67 15.00 -15.10
CA PHE A 134 -14.07 16.20 -15.82
C PHE A 134 -15.53 16.44 -15.43
N LEU A 135 -15.80 17.54 -14.72
CA LEU A 135 -17.15 18.08 -14.70
C LEU A 135 -17.42 18.61 -16.12
N PRO A 136 -18.36 18.04 -16.90
CA PRO A 136 -18.87 18.76 -18.05
C PRO A 136 -19.72 19.91 -17.49
N LYS A 137 -19.48 21.14 -17.96
CA LYS A 137 -20.44 22.22 -17.76
C LYS A 137 -21.76 21.79 -18.41
N GLY A 138 -22.77 21.47 -17.59
CA GLY A 138 -24.14 21.19 -18.03
C GLY A 138 -24.32 19.81 -18.69
N GLY A 139 -24.72 18.81 -17.92
CA GLY A 139 -25.19 17.54 -18.48
C GLY A 139 -25.33 16.44 -17.44
N LEU A 140 -26.56 15.96 -17.24
CA LEU A 140 -26.89 14.80 -16.41
C LEU A 140 -26.04 13.59 -16.84
N THR A 141 -25.15 13.13 -15.96
CA THR A 141 -24.33 11.96 -16.23
C THR A 141 -24.86 10.75 -15.49
N LEU A 142 -25.23 9.74 -16.27
CA LEU A 142 -25.51 8.38 -15.84
C LEU A 142 -24.19 7.77 -15.33
N VAL A 143 -24.03 7.72 -14.01
CA VAL A 143 -22.87 7.08 -13.37
C VAL A 143 -22.92 5.59 -13.68
N ARG A 144 -22.10 5.13 -14.64
CA ARG A 144 -21.83 3.70 -14.81
C ARG A 144 -21.25 3.17 -13.50
N SER A 145 -22.05 2.39 -12.79
CA SER A 145 -21.73 1.73 -11.53
C SER A 145 -20.66 0.64 -11.72
N GLY A 146 -19.42 1.04 -11.94
CA GLY A 146 -18.27 0.23 -11.56
C GLY A 146 -17.89 0.61 -10.14
N LEU A 147 -17.88 -0.35 -9.22
CA LEU A 147 -17.40 -0.19 -7.83
C LEU A 147 -16.18 0.76 -7.78
N PRO A 148 -16.11 1.69 -6.80
CA PRO A 148 -14.93 2.53 -6.63
C PRO A 148 -13.68 1.64 -6.58
N GLU A 149 -12.70 1.89 -7.43
CA GLU A 149 -11.35 1.30 -7.28
C GLU A 149 -10.56 1.95 -6.13
N GLY A 150 -11.23 2.77 -5.31
CA GLY A 150 -10.66 3.43 -4.13
C GLY A 150 -10.42 2.44 -3.00
N GLY A 151 -9.37 2.66 -2.21
CA GLY A 151 -9.21 1.97 -0.94
C GLY A 151 -10.37 2.24 0.01
N HIS A 152 -10.40 1.50 1.10
CA HIS A 152 -11.27 1.77 2.24
C HIS A 152 -10.38 2.25 3.39
N GLY A 153 -10.99 2.71 4.48
CA GLY A 153 -10.25 3.13 5.66
C GLY A 153 -9.66 4.53 5.57
N VAL A 154 -8.85 4.87 6.56
CA VAL A 154 -8.36 6.23 6.80
C VAL A 154 -6.87 6.18 7.06
N ILE A 155 -6.12 7.12 6.53
CA ILE A 155 -4.72 7.33 6.89
C ILE A 155 -4.52 8.80 7.17
N ARG A 156 -3.91 9.12 8.32
CA ARG A 156 -3.54 10.51 8.64
C ARG A 156 -2.25 10.57 9.44
N PRO A 157 -1.35 11.52 9.14
CA PRO A 157 -0.19 11.79 9.98
C PRO A 157 -0.57 12.37 11.36
N HIS A 158 -1.76 12.98 11.49
CA HIS A 158 -2.27 13.55 12.73
C HIS A 158 -3.79 13.37 12.84
N GLN A 159 -4.35 13.42 14.06
CA GLN A 159 -5.79 13.26 14.30
C GLN A 159 -6.59 14.43 13.72
N ASP A 160 -6.11 15.64 13.98
CA ASP A 160 -6.66 16.89 13.45
C ASP A 160 -6.15 17.18 12.03
N PRO A 161 -6.98 17.77 11.15
CA PRO A 161 -6.56 18.14 9.80
C PRO A 161 -5.42 19.17 9.83
N GLY A 162 -4.39 18.94 9.02
CA GLY A 162 -3.30 19.88 8.80
C GLY A 162 -2.88 19.94 7.33
N GLU A 163 -1.85 20.74 7.06
CA GLU A 163 -1.32 20.93 5.71
C GLU A 163 -0.55 19.67 5.27
N SER A 164 -1.11 18.93 4.30
CA SER A 164 -0.52 17.68 3.82
C SER A 164 0.60 17.92 2.81
N ALA A 165 1.72 17.22 3.00
CA ALA A 165 2.84 17.18 2.07
C ALA A 165 3.29 15.75 1.84
N PHE A 166 3.96 15.52 0.71
CA PHE A 166 4.50 14.20 0.36
C PHE A 166 5.94 14.31 -0.14
N PHE A 167 6.85 13.56 0.50
CA PHE A 167 8.18 13.32 -0.03
C PHE A 167 8.16 12.12 -0.98
N SER A 168 8.58 12.38 -2.21
CA SER A 168 8.69 11.41 -3.29
C SER A 168 10.14 11.11 -3.61
N ASN A 169 10.46 9.83 -3.67
CA ASN A 169 11.73 9.28 -4.13
C ASN A 169 11.61 8.76 -5.57
N GLY A 170 12.50 9.24 -6.45
CA GLY A 170 12.58 8.82 -7.85
C GLY A 170 13.09 7.38 -8.04
N TRP A 171 12.90 6.84 -9.24
CA TRP A 171 13.28 5.47 -9.58
C TRP A 171 14.79 5.26 -9.76
N GLN A 172 15.43 6.14 -10.54
CA GLN A 172 16.84 6.06 -10.91
C GLN A 172 17.59 7.32 -10.46
N SER A 173 18.92 7.33 -10.58
CA SER A 173 19.80 8.42 -10.11
C SER A 173 19.47 9.81 -10.70
N TRP A 174 18.91 9.82 -11.91
CA TRP A 174 18.41 10.99 -12.64
C TRP A 174 16.89 11.19 -12.58
N SER A 175 16.16 10.33 -11.85
CA SER A 175 14.73 10.55 -11.62
C SER A 175 14.54 11.66 -10.60
N ASN A 176 13.41 12.36 -10.70
CA ASN A 176 13.12 13.45 -9.79
C ASN A 176 12.79 12.95 -8.37
N THR A 177 13.37 13.60 -7.36
CA THR A 177 13.12 13.37 -5.93
C THR A 177 12.85 14.72 -5.29
N GLY A 178 11.78 14.82 -4.50
CA GLY A 178 11.40 16.08 -3.90
C GLY A 178 10.15 15.99 -3.02
N SER A 179 9.90 17.08 -2.30
CA SER A 179 8.71 17.26 -1.48
C SER A 179 7.66 18.05 -2.24
N TYR A 180 6.41 17.61 -2.15
CA TYR A 180 5.28 18.23 -2.82
C TYR A 180 4.14 18.54 -1.84
N GLN A 181 3.52 19.70 -1.99
CA GLN A 181 2.28 20.06 -1.30
C GLN A 181 1.05 19.71 -2.14
N GLU A 182 -0.12 19.67 -1.49
CA GLU A 182 -1.40 19.35 -2.15
C GLU A 182 -1.70 20.20 -3.39
N SER A 183 -1.31 21.48 -3.39
CA SER A 183 -1.59 22.41 -4.48
C SER A 183 -0.70 22.21 -5.73
N GLU A 184 0.33 21.37 -5.61
CA GLU A 184 1.37 21.15 -6.61
C GLU A 184 1.07 19.95 -7.50
N ARG A 185 1.76 19.88 -8.65
CA ARG A 185 1.71 18.74 -9.57
C ARG A 185 2.99 17.95 -9.47
N TYR A 186 2.88 16.63 -9.63
CA TYR A 186 4.04 15.78 -9.79
C TYR A 186 4.90 16.26 -10.97
N LEU A 187 6.17 16.54 -10.70
CA LEU A 187 7.09 17.06 -11.70
C LEU A 187 7.57 15.93 -12.62
N GLY A 188 7.10 15.96 -13.86
CA GLY A 188 7.56 15.09 -14.94
C GLY A 188 8.48 15.81 -15.92
N THR A 189 9.17 15.04 -16.76
CA THR A 189 9.96 15.60 -17.86
C THR A 189 9.10 16.28 -18.92
N ARG A 190 9.55 17.43 -19.42
CA ARG A 190 8.92 18.11 -20.57
C ARG A 190 9.23 17.41 -21.90
N LEU A 191 10.19 16.48 -21.92
CA LEU A 191 10.53 15.69 -23.11
C LEU A 191 9.48 14.61 -23.45
N GLY A 192 8.41 14.52 -22.66
CA GLY A 192 7.23 13.73 -22.98
C GLY A 192 7.54 12.26 -23.25
N ILE A 193 6.86 11.68 -24.25
CA ILE A 193 6.94 10.25 -24.60
C ILE A 193 8.34 9.78 -25.01
N PHE A 194 9.22 10.68 -25.46
CA PHE A 194 10.56 10.33 -25.95
C PHE A 194 11.58 10.12 -24.83
N GLY A 195 11.37 10.74 -23.65
CA GLY A 195 12.21 10.56 -22.47
C GLY A 195 11.55 9.76 -21.34
N ALA A 196 10.23 9.61 -21.36
CA ALA A 196 9.47 8.97 -20.28
C ALA A 196 9.92 7.53 -19.94
N PRO A 197 10.26 6.64 -20.89
CA PRO A 197 10.71 5.29 -20.57
C PRO A 197 12.04 5.23 -19.82
N MET A 198 12.88 6.26 -19.94
CA MET A 198 14.18 6.34 -19.26
C MET A 198 14.05 6.91 -17.85
N TRP A 199 13.05 7.75 -17.59
CA TRP A 199 12.95 8.53 -16.35
C TRP A 199 11.96 7.95 -15.34
N ASN A 200 10.95 7.22 -15.83
CA ASN A 200 9.86 6.69 -15.03
C ASN A 200 9.80 5.17 -15.16
N ASN A 201 9.39 4.52 -14.07
CA ASN A 201 9.06 3.10 -14.09
C ASN A 201 7.82 2.90 -14.98
N PRO A 202 7.88 2.04 -16.03
CA PRO A 202 6.76 1.84 -16.96
C PRO A 202 5.51 1.25 -16.28
N TYR A 203 5.66 0.66 -15.10
CA TYR A 203 4.57 0.07 -14.33
C TYR A 203 3.99 1.03 -13.27
N THR A 204 4.55 2.23 -13.13
CA THR A 204 4.06 3.26 -12.20
C THR A 204 3.19 4.27 -12.93
N PRO A 205 1.91 4.43 -12.54
CA PRO A 205 1.05 5.45 -13.13
C PRO A 205 1.67 6.84 -12.93
N ILE A 206 1.71 7.66 -13.99
CA ILE A 206 2.19 9.04 -13.88
C ILE A 206 0.99 9.95 -13.53
N PRO A 207 0.93 10.55 -12.33
CA PRO A 207 -0.15 11.44 -11.96
C PRO A 207 -0.14 12.70 -12.82
N LYS A 208 -1.32 13.13 -13.26
CA LYS A 208 -1.50 14.38 -14.03
C LYS A 208 -2.22 15.48 -13.26
N THR A 209 -2.79 15.13 -12.11
CA THR A 209 -3.59 16.02 -11.27
C THR A 209 -2.76 16.55 -10.11
N LYS A 210 -3.18 17.71 -9.59
CA LYS A 210 -2.61 18.25 -8.34
C LYS A 210 -2.91 17.32 -7.17
N GLY A 211 -2.04 17.35 -6.16
CA GLY A 211 -2.21 16.58 -4.93
C GLY A 211 -2.15 15.06 -5.13
N ARG A 212 -1.60 14.60 -6.27
CA ARG A 212 -1.35 13.19 -6.54
C ARG A 212 0.10 13.00 -6.93
N PHE A 213 0.76 12.09 -6.24
CA PHE A 213 2.18 11.84 -6.36
C PHE A 213 2.43 10.34 -6.37
N VAL A 214 3.56 9.95 -6.94
CA VAL A 214 4.06 8.59 -6.90
C VAL A 214 5.47 8.58 -6.36
N SER A 215 5.89 7.45 -5.81
CA SER A 215 7.26 7.27 -5.32
C SER A 215 7.71 5.84 -5.55
N GLU A 216 8.99 5.63 -5.76
CA GLU A 216 9.58 4.30 -5.82
C GLU A 216 10.32 4.00 -4.52
N MET A 217 10.31 2.73 -4.11
CA MET A 217 10.95 2.22 -2.88
C MET A 217 10.32 2.71 -1.57
N PHE A 218 10.22 4.01 -1.33
CA PHE A 218 9.62 4.58 -0.12
C PHE A 218 9.07 5.98 -0.37
N GLY A 219 8.19 6.46 0.49
CA GLY A 219 7.74 7.86 0.51
C GLY A 219 7.35 8.27 1.92
N VAL A 220 7.17 9.57 2.14
CA VAL A 220 6.74 10.12 3.44
C VAL A 220 5.51 10.97 3.24
N LEU A 221 4.38 10.56 3.82
CA LEU A 221 3.19 11.40 3.94
C LEU A 221 3.31 12.21 5.22
N GLY A 222 3.44 13.53 5.11
CA GLY A 222 3.64 14.44 6.22
C GLY A 222 2.47 15.39 6.45
N ASP A 223 2.34 15.86 7.67
CA ASP A 223 1.53 17.01 8.07
C ASP A 223 2.47 18.12 8.54
N LEU A 224 2.51 19.22 7.79
CA LEU A 224 3.41 20.35 8.05
C LEU A 224 2.96 21.18 9.27
N THR A 225 1.66 21.19 9.56
CA THR A 225 1.08 21.92 10.70
C THR A 225 1.46 21.24 12.01
N HIS A 226 1.26 19.92 12.09
CA HIS A 226 1.50 19.13 13.30
C HIS A 226 2.92 18.54 13.37
N ARG A 227 3.72 18.68 12.31
CA ARG A 227 5.10 18.17 12.19
C ARG A 227 5.20 16.67 12.44
N SER A 228 4.24 15.93 11.92
CA SER A 228 4.21 14.47 11.99
C SER A 228 4.26 13.86 10.59
N GLY A 229 4.64 12.60 10.49
CA GLY A 229 4.74 11.92 9.20
C GLY A 229 4.67 10.41 9.31
N ILE A 230 4.25 9.79 8.22
CA ILE A 230 4.21 8.34 8.03
C ILE A 230 5.18 8.00 6.91
N LEU A 231 6.25 7.30 7.25
CA LEU A 231 7.16 6.70 6.28
C LEU A 231 6.62 5.33 5.88
N ILE A 232 6.48 5.10 4.57
CA ILE A 232 5.97 3.85 4.00
C ILE A 232 6.91 3.43 2.88
N GLY A 233 7.33 2.16 2.86
CA GLY A 233 8.21 1.68 1.81
C GLY A 233 8.64 0.22 1.95
N PHE A 234 9.53 -0.17 1.06
CA PHE A 234 10.15 -1.49 0.99
C PHE A 234 11.50 -1.47 1.71
N LEU A 235 11.85 -2.59 2.36
CA LEU A 235 13.17 -2.77 2.96
C LEU A 235 14.22 -3.25 1.95
N SER A 236 13.77 -4.01 0.95
CA SER A 236 14.62 -4.48 -0.14
C SER A 236 13.78 -4.84 -1.36
N GLN A 237 14.40 -4.78 -2.53
CA GLN A 237 13.83 -5.19 -3.80
C GLN A 237 14.89 -6.00 -4.56
N LYS A 238 14.49 -7.12 -5.16
CA LYS A 238 15.40 -7.99 -5.92
C LYS A 238 14.90 -8.27 -7.33
N GLN A 239 13.69 -8.81 -7.42
CA GLN A 239 13.06 -9.23 -8.68
C GLN A 239 11.80 -8.44 -9.01
N ASN A 240 11.14 -7.89 -7.99
CA ASN A 240 9.93 -7.12 -8.12
C ASN A 240 10.20 -5.72 -7.59
N PHE A 241 9.90 -4.72 -8.41
CA PHE A 241 10.02 -3.32 -8.02
C PHE A 241 8.74 -2.83 -7.36
N GLY A 242 8.94 -2.05 -6.32
CA GLY A 242 7.89 -1.59 -5.44
C GLY A 242 7.65 -0.09 -5.56
N SER A 243 6.39 0.29 -5.69
CA SER A 243 5.96 1.65 -5.97
C SER A 243 4.84 2.07 -5.03
N LEU A 244 4.71 3.38 -4.86
CA LEU A 244 3.73 4.04 -4.01
C LEU A 244 2.95 5.07 -4.84
N GLU A 245 1.66 5.20 -4.57
CA GLU A 245 0.80 6.28 -5.05
C GLU A 245 0.17 6.93 -3.81
N VAL A 246 0.21 8.25 -3.75
CA VAL A 246 -0.36 9.04 -2.67
C VAL A 246 -1.25 10.12 -3.25
N GLN A 247 -2.41 10.30 -2.62
CA GLN A 247 -3.22 11.49 -2.78
C GLN A 247 -3.11 12.29 -1.48
N THR A 248 -2.51 13.48 -1.56
CA THR A 248 -2.53 14.44 -0.46
C THR A 248 -3.86 15.17 -0.49
N ASP A 249 -4.59 15.14 0.61
CA ASP A 249 -5.82 15.90 0.84
C ASP A 249 -5.89 16.10 2.35
N SER A 250 -5.97 17.33 2.83
CA SER A 250 -5.97 17.63 4.27
C SER A 250 -7.05 16.89 5.08
N LEU A 251 -8.14 16.44 4.44
CA LEU A 251 -9.23 15.71 5.09
C LEU A 251 -9.19 14.21 4.82
N TYR A 252 -8.87 13.83 3.58
CA TYR A 252 -8.99 12.47 3.09
C TYR A 252 -7.74 12.02 2.29
N PRO A 253 -6.57 11.90 2.95
CA PRO A 253 -5.39 11.37 2.28
C PRO A 253 -5.64 9.91 1.87
N ALA A 254 -4.98 9.49 0.79
CA ALA A 254 -5.03 8.11 0.34
C ALA A 254 -3.63 7.61 0.00
N VAL A 255 -3.35 6.35 0.31
CA VAL A 255 -2.06 5.71 0.01
C VAL A 255 -2.28 4.32 -0.56
N ARG A 256 -1.50 4.00 -1.60
CA ARG A 256 -1.41 2.67 -2.17
C ARG A 256 0.07 2.29 -2.33
N LEU A 257 0.44 1.14 -1.79
CA LEU A 257 1.75 0.50 -1.93
C LEU A 257 1.56 -0.81 -2.68
N TRP A 258 2.33 -1.03 -3.75
CA TRP A 258 2.29 -2.29 -4.49
C TRP A 258 3.67 -2.71 -4.98
N ALA A 259 3.82 -4.02 -5.17
CA ALA A 259 4.94 -4.61 -5.89
C ALA A 259 4.44 -5.14 -7.25
N ASN A 260 5.18 -4.81 -8.30
CA ASN A 260 4.91 -5.33 -9.63
C ASN A 260 5.21 -6.83 -9.65
N GLY A 261 4.25 -7.62 -10.12
CA GLY A 261 4.41 -9.07 -10.20
C GLY A 261 5.06 -9.53 -11.50
N ASP A 262 5.16 -8.66 -12.51
CA ASP A 262 5.82 -8.88 -13.81
C ASP A 262 5.49 -10.21 -14.50
N ASN A 263 4.29 -10.74 -14.26
CA ASN A 263 3.85 -12.05 -14.71
C ASN A 263 4.74 -13.21 -14.23
N VAL A 264 5.42 -13.06 -13.09
CA VAL A 264 6.22 -14.10 -12.43
C VAL A 264 5.39 -15.38 -12.36
N LEU A 265 5.99 -16.45 -12.89
CA LEU A 265 5.39 -17.77 -12.92
C LEU A 265 5.61 -18.45 -11.57
N LEU A 266 4.53 -18.72 -10.84
CA LEU A 266 4.55 -19.60 -9.68
C LEU A 266 4.16 -20.99 -10.17
N ASN A 267 5.08 -21.94 -10.03
CA ASN A 267 4.86 -23.35 -10.34
C ASN A 267 4.23 -24.07 -9.17
#